data_AF-A0A950SK68-F1
#
_entry.id   AF-A0A950SK68-F1
#
_cell.length_a   1.000
_cell.length_b   1.000
_cell.length_c   1.000
_cell.angle_alpha   90.00
_cell.angle_beta   90.00
_cell.angle_gamma   90.00
#
_symmetry.space_group_name_H-M   'P 1'
#
loop_
_entity.id
_entity.type
_entity.pdbx_description
1 polymer ?
#
loop_
_entity_poly.entity_id
_entity_poly.type
_entity_poly.pdbx_seq_one_letter_code
_entity_poly.pdbx_strand_id
1 'polypeptide(L)'
;MGGGAADFEALLRQALAPVEPPADLARRLELTLVNLTELAQDELESWELSAMRDPRNWVRPAAAVVVGMSAGSGLVALRVRRHHRARKQQSANVLELAQRTLRDVADEARRILPGR
;
A
#
# COMPACT_ATOMS: atom_id res chain seq x y z
N MET A 1 22.09 -11.16 -39.49
CA MET A 1 21.62 -12.14 -38.48
C MET A 1 20.76 -11.44 -37.41
N GLY A 2 19.69 -10.73 -37.81
CA GLY A 2 18.87 -9.89 -36.91
C GLY A 2 17.40 -10.31 -36.74
N GLY A 3 16.95 -11.38 -37.41
CA GLY A 3 15.54 -11.81 -37.40
C GLY A 3 15.10 -12.43 -36.07
N GLY A 4 15.93 -13.27 -35.45
CA GLY A 4 15.53 -14.01 -34.25
C GLY A 4 15.23 -13.15 -33.01
N ALA A 5 15.88 -11.98 -32.88
CA ALA A 5 15.60 -11.06 -31.77
C ALA A 5 14.25 -10.34 -31.94
N ALA A 6 13.90 -9.97 -33.17
CA ALA A 6 12.62 -9.33 -33.49
C ALA A 6 11.44 -10.31 -33.32
N ASP A 7 11.63 -11.57 -33.72
CA ASP A 7 10.64 -12.62 -33.54
C ASP A 7 10.42 -12.96 -32.05
N PHE A 8 11.50 -12.98 -31.26
CA PHE A 8 11.43 -13.21 -29.82
C PHE A 8 10.72 -12.07 -29.08
N GLU A 9 10.99 -10.81 -29.43
CA GLU A 9 10.30 -9.66 -28.85
C GLU A 9 8.81 -9.64 -29.18
N ALA A 10 8.44 -10.06 -30.40
CA ALA A 10 7.04 -10.21 -30.80
C ALA A 10 6.33 -11.27 -29.96
N LEU A 11 6.97 -12.42 -29.74
CA LEU A 11 6.46 -13.47 -28.87
C LEU A 11 6.32 -13.00 -27.41
N LEU A 12 7.28 -12.23 -26.90
CA LEU A 12 7.19 -11.66 -25.54
C LEU A 12 6.05 -10.66 -25.41
N ARG A 13 5.83 -9.77 -26.39
CA ARG A 13 4.68 -8.84 -26.34
C ARG A 13 3.35 -9.58 -26.38
N GLN A 14 3.26 -10.67 -27.15
CA GLN A 14 2.07 -11.49 -27.21
C GLN A 14 1.84 -12.24 -25.89
N ALA A 15 2.90 -12.81 -25.30
CA ALA A 15 2.85 -13.53 -24.04
C ALA A 15 2.56 -12.61 -22.84
N LEU A 16 3.02 -11.35 -22.90
CA LEU A 16 2.81 -10.31 -21.89
C LEU A 16 1.64 -9.37 -22.24
N ALA A 17 0.79 -9.76 -23.20
CA ALA A 17 -0.41 -8.99 -23.51
C ALA A 17 -1.27 -8.84 -22.25
N PRO A 18 -1.84 -7.65 -21.98
CA PRO A 18 -2.63 -7.43 -20.78
C PRO A 18 -3.79 -8.42 -20.69
N VAL A 19 -3.77 -9.26 -19.66
CA VAL A 19 -4.87 -10.18 -19.36
C VAL A 19 -5.90 -9.43 -18.51
N GLU A 20 -7.18 -9.61 -18.82
CA GLU A 20 -8.25 -9.04 -18.00
C GLU A 20 -8.20 -9.69 -16.60
N PRO A 21 -8.02 -8.91 -15.52
CA PRO A 21 -7.96 -9.47 -14.18
C PRO A 21 -9.31 -10.10 -13.77
N PRO A 22 -9.29 -11.16 -12.95
CA PRO A 22 -10.52 -11.73 -12.40
C PRO A 22 -11.36 -10.68 -11.68
N ALA A 23 -12.69 -10.80 -11.80
CA ALA A 23 -13.64 -9.82 -11.25
C ALA A 23 -13.50 -9.62 -9.74
N ASP A 24 -13.00 -10.61 -9.01
CA ASP A 24 -12.85 -10.59 -7.56
C ASP A 24 -11.42 -10.31 -7.08
N LEU A 25 -10.45 -10.11 -7.98
CA LEU A 25 -9.05 -9.87 -7.63
C LEU A 25 -8.88 -8.71 -6.66
N ALA A 26 -9.56 -7.59 -6.91
CA ALA A 26 -9.48 -6.41 -6.07
C ALA A 26 -9.97 -6.68 -4.64
N ARG A 27 -11.08 -7.42 -4.51
CA ARG A 27 -11.65 -7.83 -3.21
C ARG A 27 -10.71 -8.79 -2.48
N ARG A 28 -10.12 -9.76 -3.18
CA ARG A 28 -9.16 -10.71 -2.60
C ARG A 28 -7.91 -10.00 -2.11
N LEU A 29 -7.38 -9.06 -2.90
CA LEU A 29 -6.20 -8.29 -2.53
C LEU A 29 -6.48 -7.37 -1.33
N GLU A 30 -7.64 -6.72 -1.29
CA GLU A 30 -8.09 -5.93 -0.13
C GLU A 30 -8.11 -6.79 1.14
N LEU A 31 -8.71 -7.99 1.10
CA LEU A 31 -8.72 -8.93 2.22
C LEU A 31 -7.30 -9.36 2.64
N THR A 32 -6.43 -9.69 1.68
CA THR A 32 -5.05 -10.06 1.98
C THR A 32 -4.30 -8.93 2.69
N LEU A 33 -4.44 -7.70 2.21
CA LEU A 33 -3.74 -6.57 2.80
C LEU A 33 -4.27 -6.23 4.19
N VAL A 34 -5.58 -6.30 4.44
CA VAL A 34 -6.16 -6.17 5.78
C VAL A 34 -5.54 -7.21 6.72
N ASN A 35 -5.55 -8.48 6.31
CA ASN A 35 -4.98 -9.56 7.12
C ASN A 35 -3.48 -9.37 7.40
N LEU A 36 -2.70 -8.88 6.42
CA LEU A 36 -1.28 -8.58 6.64
C LEU A 36 -1.08 -7.41 7.61
N THR A 37 -1.95 -6.40 7.58
CA THR A 37 -1.91 -5.30 8.54
C THR A 37 -2.23 -5.78 9.94
N GLU A 38 -3.27 -6.59 10.12
CA GLU A 38 -3.65 -7.17 11.42
C GLU A 38 -2.52 -8.04 12.00
N LEU A 39 -1.96 -8.96 11.20
CA LEU A 39 -0.82 -9.77 11.62
C LEU A 39 0.39 -8.90 12.03
N ALA A 40 0.67 -7.85 11.28
CA ALA A 40 1.76 -6.92 11.63
C ALA A 40 1.46 -6.17 12.94
N GLN A 41 0.21 -5.82 13.20
CA GLN A 41 -0.18 -5.19 14.46
C GLN A 41 -0.02 -6.15 15.64
N ASP A 42 -0.52 -7.37 15.53
CA ASP A 42 -0.38 -8.40 16.57
C ASP A 42 1.10 -8.64 16.93
N GLU A 43 1.97 -8.68 15.92
CA GLU A 43 3.41 -8.82 16.11
C GLU A 43 4.02 -7.64 16.89
N LEU A 44 3.60 -6.41 16.58
CA LEU A 44 4.08 -5.21 17.28
C LEU A 44 3.51 -5.09 18.69
N GLU A 45 2.26 -5.45 18.91
CA GLU A 45 1.63 -5.48 20.23
C GLU A 45 2.25 -6.54 21.14
N SER A 46 2.66 -7.67 20.57
CA SER A 46 3.40 -8.71 21.29
C SER A 46 4.84 -8.32 21.63
N TRP A 47 5.37 -7.25 21.03
CA TRP A 47 6.76 -6.84 21.21
C TRP A 47 6.93 -6.00 22.49
N GLU A 48 7.64 -6.56 23.48
CA GLU A 48 7.90 -5.88 24.75
C GLU A 48 9.00 -4.80 24.65
N LEU A 49 8.83 -3.70 25.39
CA LEU A 49 9.81 -2.60 25.48
C LEU A 49 11.19 -3.04 26.00
N SER A 50 11.25 -4.09 26.82
CA SER A 50 12.47 -4.71 27.32
C SER A 50 13.36 -5.25 26.18
N ALA A 51 12.75 -5.74 25.10
CA ALA A 51 13.44 -6.28 23.93
C ALA A 51 14.03 -5.18 23.02
N MET A 52 13.72 -3.90 23.24
CA MET A 52 14.35 -2.79 22.50
C MET A 52 15.85 -2.66 22.82
N ARG A 53 16.33 -3.22 23.93
CA ARG A 53 17.73 -3.06 24.35
C ARG A 53 18.73 -3.88 23.54
N ASP A 54 18.29 -4.97 22.90
CA ASP A 54 19.12 -5.79 22.01
C ASP A 54 18.67 -5.63 20.55
N PRO A 55 19.49 -5.00 19.68
CA PRO A 55 19.13 -4.78 18.28
C PRO A 55 18.94 -6.07 17.48
N ARG A 56 19.49 -7.20 17.94
CA ARG A 56 19.30 -8.49 17.26
C ARG A 56 17.87 -9.01 17.37
N ASN A 57 17.15 -8.60 18.40
CA ASN A 57 15.75 -8.99 18.61
C ASN A 57 14.78 -8.12 17.80
N TRP A 58 15.27 -7.11 17.06
CA TRP A 58 14.43 -6.20 16.30
C TRP A 58 14.01 -6.75 14.95
N VAL A 59 14.61 -7.84 14.45
CA VAL A 59 14.36 -8.35 13.09
C VAL A 59 12.87 -8.60 12.85
N ARG A 60 12.21 -9.29 13.78
CA ARG A 60 10.79 -9.63 13.68
C ARG A 60 9.87 -8.40 13.78
N PRO A 61 10.02 -7.51 14.77
CA PRO A 61 9.27 -6.24 14.83
C PRO A 61 9.54 -5.32 13.62
N ALA A 62 10.78 -5.20 13.16
CA ALA A 62 11.12 -4.39 12.00
C ALA A 62 10.43 -4.92 10.73
N ALA A 63 10.40 -6.25 10.55
CA ALA A 63 9.63 -6.88 9.49
C ALA A 63 8.13 -6.57 9.62
N ALA A 64 7.56 -6.64 10.82
CA ALA A 64 6.17 -6.29 11.07
C ALA A 64 5.86 -4.82 10.70
N VAL A 65 6.72 -3.87 11.08
CA VAL A 65 6.58 -2.46 10.66
C VAL A 65 6.56 -2.32 9.14
N VAL A 66 7.53 -2.94 8.45
CA VAL A 66 7.63 -2.86 6.98
C VAL A 66 6.41 -3.48 6.30
N VAL A 67 5.96 -4.65 6.77
CA VAL A 67 4.78 -5.34 6.25
C VAL A 67 3.53 -4.49 6.49
N GLY A 68 3.33 -3.98 7.71
CA GLY A 68 2.19 -3.15 8.08
C GLY A 68 2.11 -1.87 7.24
N MET A 69 3.22 -1.15 7.06
CA MET A 69 3.27 0.06 6.23
C MET A 69 3.00 -0.25 4.75
N SER A 70 3.59 -1.32 4.23
CA SER A 70 3.39 -1.74 2.83
C SER A 70 1.94 -2.16 2.57
N ALA A 71 1.37 -2.95 3.48
CA ALA A 71 0.00 -3.41 3.38
C ALA A 71 -1.01 -2.24 3.50
N GLY A 72 -0.81 -1.38 4.49
CA GLY A 72 -1.65 -0.21 4.73
C GLY A 72 -1.62 0.79 3.56
N SER A 73 -0.43 1.09 3.02
CA SER A 73 -0.32 1.95 1.83
C SER A 73 -0.94 1.31 0.58
N GLY A 74 -0.81 -0.01 0.41
CA GLY A 74 -1.50 -0.78 -0.62
C GLY A 74 -3.03 -0.68 -0.53
N LEU A 75 -3.59 -0.75 0.68
CA LEU A 75 -5.03 -0.58 0.92
C LEU A 75 -5.50 0.82 0.52
N VAL A 76 -4.77 1.86 0.92
CA VAL A 76 -5.09 3.24 0.53
C VAL A 76 -5.06 3.38 -0.99
N ALA A 77 -4.04 2.84 -1.66
CA ALA A 77 -3.94 2.88 -3.12
C ALA A 77 -5.11 2.15 -3.80
N LEU A 78 -5.50 0.97 -3.32
CA LEU A 78 -6.66 0.23 -3.84
C LEU A 78 -7.97 1.01 -3.64
N ARG A 79 -8.14 1.62 -2.47
CA ARG A 79 -9.32 2.45 -2.13
C ARG A 79 -9.43 3.65 -3.07
N VAL A 80 -8.32 4.36 -3.27
CA VAL A 80 -8.22 5.49 -4.19
C VAL A 80 -8.53 5.06 -5.62
N ARG A 81 -7.94 3.96 -6.10
CA ARG A 81 -8.18 3.42 -7.45
C ARG A 81 -9.64 3.00 -7.65
N ARG A 82 -10.26 2.34 -6.67
CA ARG A 82 -11.68 1.96 -6.69
C ARG A 82 -12.58 3.19 -6.73
N HIS A 83 -12.27 4.21 -5.93
CA HIS A 83 -12.99 5.48 -5.98
C HIS A 83 -12.81 6.18 -7.32
N HIS A 84 -11.61 6.26 -7.91
CA HIS A 84 -11.43 6.85 -9.23
C HIS A 84 -12.22 6.13 -10.34
N ARG A 85 -12.28 4.79 -10.30
CA ARG A 85 -13.07 4.00 -11.26
C ARG A 85 -14.58 4.26 -11.12
N ALA A 86 -15.07 4.45 -9.89
CA ALA A 86 -16.46 4.87 -9.62
C ALA A 86 -16.72 6.36 -9.93
N ARG A 87 -15.71 7.23 -9.73
CA ARG A 87 -15.77 8.70 -9.87
C ARG A 87 -15.57 9.21 -11.29
N LYS A 88 -15.17 8.38 -12.25
CA LYS A 88 -15.21 8.73 -13.69
C LYS A 88 -16.61 9.16 -14.17
N GLN A 89 -17.64 9.04 -13.32
CA GLN A 89 -19.00 9.53 -13.53
C GLN A 89 -19.34 10.84 -12.76
N GLN A 90 -18.57 11.28 -11.76
CA GLN A 90 -18.88 12.43 -10.87
C GLN A 90 -17.61 13.03 -10.22
N SER A 91 -16.85 13.86 -10.94
CA SER A 91 -15.51 14.33 -10.53
C SER A 91 -15.47 15.79 -10.09
N ALA A 92 -15.35 16.05 -8.78
CA ALA A 92 -14.72 17.27 -8.22
C ALA A 92 -14.41 17.15 -6.70
N ASN A 93 -15.31 16.59 -5.90
CA ASN A 93 -15.32 16.91 -4.45
C ASN A 93 -14.40 16.10 -3.50
N VAL A 94 -13.86 14.95 -3.89
CA VAL A 94 -13.19 14.04 -2.90
C VAL A 94 -11.69 14.25 -2.77
N LEU A 95 -11.01 14.63 -3.84
CA LEU A 95 -9.60 15.03 -3.74
C LEU A 95 -9.46 16.29 -2.88
N GLU A 96 -10.40 17.22 -3.02
CA GLU A 96 -10.44 18.44 -2.23
C GLU A 96 -10.73 18.15 -0.74
N LEU A 97 -11.62 17.17 -0.47
CA LEU A 97 -11.91 16.74 0.90
C LEU A 97 -10.69 16.05 1.55
N ALA A 98 -10.06 15.12 0.85
CA ALA A 98 -8.86 14.44 1.34
C ALA A 98 -7.68 15.40 1.52
N GLN A 99 -7.54 16.38 0.63
CA GLN A 99 -6.55 17.44 0.74
C GLN A 99 -6.79 18.34 1.95
N ARG A 100 -8.06 18.61 2.29
CA ARG A 100 -8.42 19.31 3.54
C ARG A 100 -8.08 18.47 4.77
N THR A 101 -8.46 17.20 4.80
CA THR A 101 -8.20 16.34 5.97
C THR A 101 -6.70 16.14 6.23
N LEU A 102 -5.92 15.98 5.16
CA LEU A 102 -4.45 15.87 5.27
C LEU A 102 -3.81 17.17 5.78
N ARG A 103 -4.34 18.34 5.39
CA ARG A 103 -3.87 19.62 5.91
C ARG A 103 -4.22 19.81 7.37
N ASP A 104 -5.44 19.47 7.76
CA ASP A 104 -5.87 19.58 9.15
C ASP A 104 -5.03 18.69 10.07
N VAL A 105 -4.72 17.47 9.64
CA VAL A 105 -3.84 16.55 10.41
C VAL A 105 -2.39 17.04 10.45
N ALA A 106 -1.87 17.59 9.35
CA ALA A 106 -0.51 18.11 9.30
C ALA A 106 -0.33 19.37 10.15
N ASP A 107 -1.31 20.27 10.14
CA ASP A 107 -1.32 21.48 10.95
C ASP A 107 -1.47 21.14 12.44
N GLU A 108 -2.28 20.15 12.79
CA GLU A 108 -2.40 19.69 14.18
C GLU A 108 -1.13 18.97 14.66
N ALA A 109 -0.50 18.14 13.81
CA ALA A 109 0.79 17.53 14.13
C ALA A 109 1.89 18.59 14.34
N ARG A 110 1.89 19.65 13.52
CA ARG A 110 2.82 20.79 13.67
C ARG A 110 2.58 21.57 14.95
N ARG A 111 1.32 21.67 15.39
CA ARG A 111 0.93 22.31 16.64
C ARG A 111 1.33 21.50 17.87
N ILE A 112 1.27 20.17 17.78
CA ILE A 112 1.62 19.22 18.85
C ILE A 112 3.14 18.96 18.94
N LEU A 113 3.92 19.34 17.93
CA LEU A 113 5.39 19.37 17.98
C LEU A 113 5.93 20.79 18.28
N PRO A 114 5.82 21.33 19.50
CA PRO A 114 6.60 22.49 19.91
C PRO A 114 8.03 22.05 20.23
N GLY A 115 8.99 22.60 19.48
CA GLY A 115 10.39 22.78 19.92
C GLY A 115 11.25 21.54 20.08
N ARG A 116 12.20 21.37 19.14
CA ARG A 116 13.59 21.11 19.55
C ARG A 116 14.29 22.44 19.71
#